data_AF-A0A0H3DEA1-F1
#
_entry.id   AF-A0A0H3DEA1-F1
#
_cell.length_a   1.000
_cell.length_b   1.000
_cell.length_c   1.000
_cell.angle_alpha   90.00
_cell.angle_beta   90.00
_cell.angle_gamma   90.00
#
_symmetry.space_group_name_H-M   'P 1'
#
loop_
_entity.id
_entity.type
_entity.pdbx_description
1 polymer ?
#
loop_
_entity_poly.entity_id
_entity_poly.type
_entity_poly.pdbx_seq_one_letter_code
_entity_poly.pdbx_strand_id
1 'polypeptide(L)' 'MVLGLVSTKTTRVESVDEIIGRLKDATAHIPAEQLALSTQCGFASMVDAHPDLTEDVQAAKLDLVAEAATAFWKA' A
#
# COMPACT_ATOMS: atom_id res chain seq x y z
N MET A 1 -7.60 -12.40 1.86
CA MET A 1 -8.08 -11.16 1.22
C MET A 1 -6.90 -10.23 0.99
N VAL A 2 -6.81 -9.62 -0.19
CA VAL A 2 -5.77 -8.63 -0.51
C VAL A 2 -6.32 -7.23 -0.27
N LEU A 3 -5.61 -6.43 0.53
CA LEU A 3 -5.99 -5.07 0.91
C LEU A 3 -5.16 -4.04 0.12
N GLY A 4 -5.84 -3.30 -0.75
CA GLY A 4 -5.23 -2.22 -1.53
C GLY A 4 -5.13 -0.91 -0.76
N LEU A 5 -4.18 -0.82 0.19
CA LEU A 5 -4.09 0.29 1.15
C LEU A 5 -3.14 1.42 0.74
N VAL A 6 -2.30 1.20 -0.28
CA VAL A 6 -1.42 2.22 -0.86
C VAL A 6 -2.11 2.83 -2.10
N SER A 7 -2.41 4.12 -2.05
CA SER A 7 -3.15 4.81 -3.12
C SER A 7 -2.35 4.89 -4.41
N THR A 8 -2.96 4.52 -5.53
CA THR A 8 -2.42 4.79 -6.88
C THR A 8 -3.01 6.04 -7.52
N LYS A 9 -3.92 6.72 -6.82
CA LYS A 9 -4.66 7.89 -7.33
C LYS A 9 -4.09 9.22 -6.87
N THR A 10 -2.98 9.18 -6.15
CA THR A 10 -2.35 10.35 -5.56
C THR A 10 -0.85 10.13 -5.55
N THR A 11 -0.11 11.22 -5.63
CA THR A 11 1.37 11.23 -5.67
C THR A 11 1.98 11.15 -4.27
N ARG A 12 1.22 11.51 -3.23
CA ARG A 12 1.59 11.31 -1.83
C ARG A 12 1.93 9.84 -1.57
N VAL A 13 3.12 9.59 -1.03
CA VAL A 13 3.53 8.31 -0.46
C VAL A 13 3.07 8.28 1.00
N GLU A 14 2.28 7.29 1.36
CA GLU A 14 1.84 7.06 2.74
C GLU A 14 3.01 6.64 3.64
N SER A 15 2.84 6.73 4.95
CA SER A 15 3.84 6.21 5.89
C SER A 15 3.60 4.75 6.23
N VAL A 16 4.66 4.04 6.63
CA VAL A 16 4.57 2.64 7.10
C VAL A 16 3.59 2.51 8.26
N ASP A 17 3.64 3.42 9.23
CA ASP A 17 2.76 3.40 10.41
C ASP A 17 1.28 3.55 10.05
N GLU A 18 0.95 4.41 9.08
CA GLU A 18 -0.42 4.54 8.57
C GLU A 18 -0.94 3.23 7.96
N ILE A 19 -0.11 2.53 7.20
CA ILE A 19 -0.48 1.25 6.58
C ILE A 19 -0.63 0.15 7.63
N ILE A 20 0.31 0.08 8.58
CA ILE A 20 0.25 -0.88 9.70
C ILE A 20 -1.01 -0.66 10.54
N GLY A 21 -1.37 0.59 10.85
CA GLY A 21 -2.60 0.91 11.57
C GLY A 21 -3.84 0.34 10.88
N ARG A 22 -3.96 0.57 9.56
CA ARG A 22 -5.08 0.04 8.76
C ARG A 22 -5.08 -1.49 8.66
N LEU A 23 -3.91 -2.12 8.60
CA LEU A 23 -3.80 -3.59 8.65
C LEU A 23 -4.27 -4.13 10.00
N LYS A 24 -3.89 -3.50 11.11
CA LYS A 24 -4.36 -3.86 12.46
C LYS A 24 -5.87 -3.74 12.57
N ASP A 25 -6.46 -2.67 12.04
CA ASP A 25 -7.93 -2.52 12.03
C ASP A 25 -8.60 -3.68 11.28
N ALA A 26 -8.03 -4.11 10.14
CA ALA A 26 -8.57 -5.24 9.39
C ALA A 26 -8.48 -6.58 10.16
N THR A 27 -7.51 -6.74 11.08
CA THR A 27 -7.40 -7.95 11.90
C THR A 27 -8.55 -8.15 12.88
N ALA A 28 -9.33 -7.09 13.18
CA ALA A 28 -10.56 -7.23 13.95
C ALA A 28 -11.63 -8.06 13.23
N HIS A 29 -11.51 -8.25 11.90
CA HIS A 29 -12.48 -8.95 11.07
C HIS A 29 -11.94 -10.21 10.42
N ILE A 30 -10.67 -10.21 10.00
CA ILE A 30 -10.05 -11.32 9.26
C ILE A 30 -8.67 -11.61 9.88
N PRO A 31 -8.33 -12.88 10.20
CA PRO A 31 -7.02 -13.22 10.75
C PRO A 31 -5.87 -12.74 9.86
N ALA A 32 -4.78 -12.25 10.48
CA ALA A 32 -3.63 -11.69 9.77
C ALA A 32 -3.00 -12.65 8.74
N GLU A 33 -3.03 -13.95 9.02
CA GLU A 33 -2.54 -15.02 8.13
C GLU A 33 -3.40 -15.20 6.86
N GLN A 34 -4.60 -14.63 6.83
CA GLN A 34 -5.46 -14.58 5.64
C GLN A 34 -5.44 -13.21 4.94
N LEU A 35 -4.62 -12.27 5.40
CA LEU A 35 -4.49 -10.94 4.80
C LEU A 35 -3.24 -10.84 3.92
N ALA A 36 -3.29 -9.96 2.93
CA ALA A 36 -2.15 -9.54 2.14
C ALA A 36 -2.27 -8.03 1.83
N LEU A 37 -1.15 -7.36 1.57
CA LEU A 37 -1.08 -5.94 1.25
C LEU A 37 -0.77 -5.73 -0.23
N SER A 38 -1.44 -4.77 -0.87
CA SER A 38 -1.13 -4.30 -2.22
C SER A 38 -1.36 -2.79 -2.36
N THR A 39 -1.05 -2.28 -3.54
CA THR A 39 -1.59 -0.99 -4.01
C THR A 39 -3.10 -1.09 -4.24
N GLN A 40 -3.78 0.05 -4.30
CA GLN A 40 -5.23 0.14 -4.50
C GLN A 40 -5.66 -0.35 -5.90
N CYS A 41 -4.83 -0.11 -6.90
CA CYS A 41 -4.99 -0.58 -8.28
C CYS A 41 -3.61 -0.63 -8.96
N GLY A 42 -3.57 -0.82 -10.28
CA GLY A 42 -2.37 -0.54 -11.07
C GLY A 42 -2.13 0.97 -11.25
N PHE A 43 -0.91 1.35 -11.62
CA PHE A 43 -0.55 2.75 -11.88
C PHE A 43 -0.95 3.22 -13.28
N ALA A 44 -1.06 2.30 -14.25
CA ALA A 44 -1.21 2.61 -15.68
C ALA A 44 -2.39 3.54 -16.00
N SER A 45 -3.51 3.42 -15.29
CA SER A 45 -4.72 4.24 -15.53
C SER A 45 -4.67 5.62 -14.90
N MET A 46 -3.66 5.93 -14.09
CA MET A 46 -3.57 7.18 -13.32
C MET A 46 -2.44 8.10 -13.77
N VAL A 47 -1.50 7.63 -14.61
CA VAL A 47 -0.36 8.42 -15.09
C VAL A 47 -0.82 9.66 -15.88
N ASP A 48 -1.83 9.52 -16.74
CA ASP A 48 -2.36 10.64 -17.53
C ASP A 48 -3.08 11.69 -16.66
N ALA A 49 -3.65 11.28 -15.52
CA ALA A 49 -4.34 12.16 -14.59
C ALA A 49 -3.40 12.79 -13.54
N HIS A 50 -2.23 12.18 -13.31
CA HIS A 50 -1.26 12.59 -12.31
C HIS A 50 0.15 12.59 -12.91
N PRO A 51 0.56 13.71 -13.55
CA PRO A 51 1.88 13.80 -14.18
C PRO A 51 3.05 13.60 -13.19
N ASP A 52 2.84 13.89 -11.90
CA ASP A 52 3.85 13.66 -10.86
C ASP A 52 3.87 12.21 -10.35
N LEU A 53 3.07 11.29 -10.89
CA LEU A 53 3.15 9.85 -10.61
C LEU A 53 4.29 9.24 -11.43
N THR A 54 5.49 9.77 -11.22
CA THR A 54 6.72 9.34 -11.90
C THR A 54 7.08 7.90 -11.53
N GLU A 55 7.99 7.30 -12.29
CA GLU A 55 8.52 5.97 -11.98
C GLU A 55 9.12 5.89 -10.57
N ASP A 56 9.83 6.93 -10.13
CA ASP A 56 10.39 7.02 -8.78
C ASP A 56 9.29 7.01 -7.70
N VAL A 57 8.17 7.72 -7.93
CA VAL A 57 7.03 7.72 -7.00
C VAL A 57 6.33 6.35 -7.00
N GLN A 58 6.22 5.70 -8.16
CA GLN A 58 5.67 4.35 -8.25
C GLN A 58 6.56 3.33 -7.53
N ALA A 59 7.88 3.42 -7.69
CA ALA A 59 8.86 2.59 -6.99
C ALA A 59 8.77 2.80 -5.48
N ALA A 60 8.77 4.05 -5.00
CA ALA A 60 8.62 4.37 -3.58
C ALA A 60 7.32 3.80 -2.98
N LYS A 61 6.22 3.76 -3.76
CA LYS A 61 4.96 3.14 -3.33
C LYS A 61 5.05 1.62 -3.25
N LEU A 62 5.79 0.97 -4.14
CA LEU A 62 6.03 -0.48 -4.08
C LEU A 62 6.97 -0.84 -2.91
N ASP A 63 8.00 -0.03 -2.68
CA ASP A 63 8.90 -0.17 -1.53
C ASP A 63 8.12 -0.05 -0.21
N LEU A 64 7.23 0.93 -0.10
CA LEU A 64 6.33 1.08 1.04
C LEU A 64 5.48 -0.18 1.28
N VAL A 65 4.92 -0.78 0.21
CA VAL A 65 4.15 -2.03 0.34
C VAL A 65 5.04 -3.15 0.92
N ALA A 66 6.25 -3.31 0.40
CA ALA A 66 7.17 -4.34 0.86
C ALA A 66 7.64 -4.10 2.31
N GLU A 67 7.95 -2.86 2.67
CA GLU A 67 8.39 -2.45 3.99
C GLU A 67 7.28 -2.66 5.03
N ALA A 68 6.08 -2.13 4.76
CA ALA A 68 4.95 -2.25 5.68
C ALA A 68 4.51 -3.71 5.86
N ALA A 69 4.50 -4.51 4.78
CA ALA A 69 4.22 -5.93 4.90
C ALA A 69 5.30 -6.65 5.73
N THR A 70 6.58 -6.37 5.48
CA THR A 70 7.67 -6.97 6.26
C THR A 70 7.55 -6.64 7.74
N ALA A 71 7.31 -5.37 8.08
CA ALA A 71 7.17 -4.90 9.45
C ALA A 71 5.94 -5.51 10.15
N PHE A 72 4.83 -5.71 9.43
CA PHE A 72 3.60 -6.25 10.02
C PHE A 72 3.65 -7.76 10.29
N TRP A 73 4.20 -8.55 9.35
CA TRP A 73 4.20 -10.03 9.46
C TRP A 73 5.47 -10.64 10.06
N LYS A 74 6.59 -9.90 10.14
CA LYS A 74 7.81 -10.38 10.83
C LYS A 74 7.96 -9.89 12.28
N ALA A 75 7.01 -9.11 12.78
CA ALA A 75 6.94 -8.68 14.17
C ALA A 75 6.51 -9.81 15.12
#